data_AF-A0A522FG79-F1
#
_entry.id   AF-A0A522FG79-F1
#
_cell.length_a   1.000
_cell.length_b   1.000
_cell.length_c   1.000
_cell.angle_alpha   90.00
_cell.angle_beta   90.00
_cell.angle_gamma   90.00
#
_symmetry.space_group_name_H-M   'P 1'
#
loop_
_entity.id
_entity.type
_entity.pdbx_description
1 polymer ?
#
loop_
_entity_poly.entity_id
_entity_poly.type
_entity_poly.pdbx_seq_one_letter_code
_entity_poly.pdbx_strand_id
1 'polypeptide(L)'
;MRKKLSTSHYTQLASPNGSISPEEWVNSVIDQVINTNRKKIAFFDNFPPQYVDYYKALQEAIAVRIPDEQDRPFICLKIQGSNRQNDKTAVDIGMAGGTGPLSDATALVNFVTHLSQSDHHELGDNRHAIAEKMQNFSGVMYSMPPPRDLSHAKANFKDYRHLYAQVRRDIPCSSLHILTNTGHSNKWVFDSSLFFGSKKHGRVDDMTETVAERIRQNSSGKVLILGTKAADKAQLYPKLLKARGLEPILPRENIDDTAAPVYLQKIIDQAKAGKVNEKMPGKDQTCGQAFIDFCVMHVNKTGATSLLFSCTEIPMLLHTIVPNQGNTYLEQLKEALPKNIKFKFYDSEEIFVEAMTEKSRTLQNNPSLRAKITSGETKEERLHIKLIKDIEKQIQSLETRAGKISDHKRNVLESTLNYLRNPTAANLLLLEDTQKSNPLYTKRIMIWGSKTVALVEDALELGKSMQEQKIMSRSSDIKTQLQSFKRFLKADEQNTDETPRKSFKSD
;
A
#
# COMPACT_ATOMS: atom_id res chain seq x y z
N MET A 1 16.27 -19.57 -17.94
CA MET A 1 15.03 -20.13 -18.52
C MET A 1 13.81 -19.51 -17.82
N ARG A 2 12.74 -19.12 -18.55
CA ARG A 2 11.45 -18.75 -17.92
C ARG A 2 10.83 -20.02 -17.33
N LYS A 3 10.58 -20.09 -16.02
CA LYS A 3 9.69 -21.11 -15.49
C LYS A 3 8.31 -20.71 -15.99
N LYS A 4 7.79 -21.38 -17.04
CA LYS A 4 6.44 -21.09 -17.54
C LYS A 4 5.49 -21.24 -16.35
N LEU A 5 4.65 -20.23 -16.11
CA LEU A 5 3.58 -20.33 -15.13
C LEU A 5 2.75 -21.58 -15.45
N SER A 6 2.38 -22.33 -14.43
CA SER A 6 1.60 -23.56 -14.64
C SER A 6 0.26 -23.20 -15.27
N THR A 7 0.01 -23.61 -16.51
CA THR A 7 -1.25 -23.36 -17.22
C THR A 7 -2.48 -23.97 -16.51
N SER A 8 -2.25 -24.84 -15.52
CA SER A 8 -3.30 -25.43 -14.70
C SER A 8 -4.01 -24.43 -13.80
N HIS A 9 -3.33 -23.39 -13.31
CA HIS A 9 -3.90 -22.46 -12.30
C HIS A 9 -4.34 -21.11 -12.88
N TYR A 10 -3.94 -20.79 -14.11
CA TYR A 10 -4.15 -19.48 -14.71
C TYR A 10 -4.94 -19.57 -16.01
N THR A 11 -5.78 -18.56 -16.23
CA THR A 11 -6.28 -18.19 -17.56
C THR A 11 -5.54 -16.92 -17.96
N GLN A 12 -4.61 -17.02 -18.91
CA GLN A 12 -3.85 -15.85 -19.38
C GLN A 12 -4.76 -14.98 -20.24
N LEU A 13 -4.83 -13.68 -19.93
CA LEU A 13 -5.61 -12.70 -20.66
C LEU A 13 -4.72 -11.57 -21.17
N ALA A 14 -5.19 -10.89 -22.22
CA ALA A 14 -4.48 -9.79 -22.85
C ALA A 14 -4.65 -8.49 -22.05
N SER A 15 -3.53 -7.84 -21.75
CA SER A 15 -3.49 -6.48 -21.22
C SER A 15 -3.82 -5.46 -22.34
N PRO A 16 -4.36 -4.27 -22.01
CA PRO A 16 -4.67 -3.26 -23.01
C PRO A 16 -3.40 -2.74 -23.71
N ASN A 17 -3.53 -2.39 -24.98
CA ASN A 17 -2.42 -1.96 -25.85
C ASN A 17 -2.62 -0.55 -26.47
N GLY A 18 -3.56 0.24 -25.93
CA GLY A 18 -3.69 1.67 -26.22
C GLY A 18 -4.49 2.06 -27.46
N SER A 19 -4.96 1.10 -28.26
CA SER A 19 -5.70 1.36 -29.50
C SER A 19 -7.23 1.31 -29.35
N ILE A 20 -7.74 1.00 -28.17
CA ILE A 20 -9.17 0.78 -27.91
C ILE A 20 -9.57 1.48 -26.61
N SER A 21 -10.85 1.82 -26.45
CA SER A 21 -11.36 2.45 -25.23
C SER A 21 -11.41 1.45 -24.05
N PRO A 22 -11.56 1.93 -22.78
CA PRO A 22 -11.79 1.03 -21.64
C PRO A 22 -13.00 0.11 -21.84
N GLU A 23 -14.09 0.64 -22.40
CA GLU A 23 -15.32 -0.12 -22.65
C GLU A 23 -15.09 -1.23 -23.68
N GLU A 24 -14.44 -0.92 -24.80
CA GLU A 24 -14.11 -1.89 -25.85
C GLU A 24 -13.20 -3.00 -25.33
N TRP A 25 -12.18 -2.64 -24.53
CA TRP A 25 -11.30 -3.63 -23.91
C TRP A 25 -12.06 -4.53 -22.94
N VAL A 26 -12.89 -3.95 -22.05
CA VAL A 26 -13.72 -4.71 -21.10
C VAL A 26 -14.61 -5.70 -21.83
N ASN A 27 -15.31 -5.26 -22.89
CA ASN A 27 -16.18 -6.12 -23.68
C ASN A 27 -15.42 -7.29 -24.33
N SER A 28 -14.14 -7.10 -24.67
CA SER A 28 -13.31 -8.16 -25.25
C SER A 28 -12.84 -9.24 -24.25
N VAL A 29 -12.79 -8.93 -22.94
CA VAL A 29 -12.21 -9.83 -21.92
C VAL A 29 -13.20 -10.30 -20.85
N ILE A 30 -14.30 -9.59 -20.60
CA ILE A 30 -15.17 -9.83 -19.43
C ILE A 30 -15.75 -11.24 -19.37
N ASP A 31 -16.19 -11.79 -20.49
CA ASP A 31 -16.75 -13.15 -20.53
C ASP A 31 -15.67 -14.19 -20.19
N GLN A 32 -14.44 -13.99 -20.67
CA GLN A 32 -13.32 -14.89 -20.35
C GLN A 32 -12.94 -14.81 -18.87
N VAL A 33 -12.98 -13.59 -18.29
CA VAL A 33 -12.73 -13.36 -16.85
C VAL A 33 -13.80 -14.06 -16.00
N ILE A 34 -15.09 -13.88 -16.33
CA ILE A 34 -16.20 -14.52 -15.60
C ILE A 34 -16.13 -16.05 -15.74
N ASN A 35 -15.88 -16.55 -16.94
CA ASN A 35 -15.79 -17.99 -17.21
C ASN A 35 -14.58 -18.67 -16.56
N THR A 36 -13.54 -17.90 -16.21
CA THR A 36 -12.40 -18.41 -15.41
C THR A 36 -12.86 -18.91 -14.04
N ASN A 37 -13.97 -18.36 -13.52
CA ASN A 37 -14.60 -18.72 -12.26
C ASN A 37 -13.60 -18.77 -11.09
N ARG A 38 -13.95 -19.45 -9.98
CA ARG A 38 -13.09 -19.53 -8.78
C ARG A 38 -12.14 -20.74 -8.77
N LYS A 39 -12.05 -21.49 -9.87
CA LYS A 39 -11.15 -22.64 -10.04
C LYS A 39 -9.78 -22.26 -10.60
N LYS A 40 -9.68 -21.09 -11.24
CA LYS A 40 -8.46 -20.54 -11.82
C LYS A 40 -8.35 -19.05 -11.51
N ILE A 41 -7.18 -18.48 -11.81
CA ILE A 41 -6.90 -17.04 -11.70
C ILE A 41 -6.88 -16.44 -13.10
N ALA A 42 -7.71 -15.44 -13.35
CA ALA A 42 -7.64 -14.60 -14.53
C ALA A 42 -6.38 -13.73 -14.40
N PHE A 43 -5.40 -13.97 -15.26
CA PHE A 43 -4.07 -13.40 -15.11
C PHE A 43 -3.73 -12.46 -16.26
N PHE A 44 -3.48 -11.21 -15.92
CA PHE A 44 -3.01 -10.16 -16.82
C PHE A 44 -1.52 -9.92 -16.55
N ASP A 45 -0.67 -10.38 -17.48
CA ASP A 45 0.77 -10.19 -17.41
C ASP A 45 1.18 -8.86 -18.06
N ASN A 46 2.25 -8.25 -17.56
CA ASN A 46 2.79 -6.97 -18.07
C ASN A 46 1.72 -5.88 -18.27
N PHE A 47 0.79 -5.76 -17.32
CA PHE A 47 -0.26 -4.76 -17.40
C PHE A 47 0.36 -3.36 -17.26
N PRO A 48 0.18 -2.44 -18.23
CA PRO A 48 0.88 -1.17 -18.17
C PRO A 48 0.27 -0.24 -17.11
N PRO A 49 1.07 0.47 -16.29
CA PRO A 49 0.57 1.33 -15.21
C PRO A 49 -0.40 2.41 -15.69
N GLN A 50 -0.18 2.96 -16.88
CA GLN A 50 -1.00 4.02 -17.46
C GLN A 50 -2.40 3.56 -17.91
N TYR A 51 -2.74 2.27 -17.79
CA TYR A 51 -4.05 1.72 -18.13
C TYR A 51 -4.80 1.13 -16.93
N VAL A 52 -4.42 1.45 -15.68
CA VAL A 52 -5.11 0.91 -14.49
C VAL A 52 -6.58 1.31 -14.38
N ASP A 53 -7.01 2.38 -15.06
CA ASP A 53 -8.43 2.73 -15.26
C ASP A 53 -9.21 1.64 -16.02
N TYR A 54 -8.58 0.88 -16.90
CA TYR A 54 -9.23 -0.22 -17.63
C TYR A 54 -9.57 -1.36 -16.66
N TYR A 55 -8.68 -1.62 -15.70
CA TYR A 55 -8.94 -2.59 -14.66
C TYR A 55 -10.10 -2.13 -13.74
N LYS A 56 -10.21 -0.84 -13.45
CA LYS A 56 -11.36 -0.28 -12.74
C LYS A 56 -12.66 -0.50 -13.53
N ALA A 57 -12.69 -0.15 -14.82
CA ALA A 57 -13.85 -0.38 -15.69
C ALA A 57 -14.24 -1.87 -15.75
N LEU A 58 -13.27 -2.79 -15.76
CA LEU A 58 -13.53 -4.23 -15.69
C LEU A 58 -14.20 -4.63 -14.37
N GLN A 59 -13.73 -4.10 -13.23
CA GLN A 59 -14.35 -4.37 -11.93
C GLN A 59 -15.78 -3.83 -11.83
N GLU A 60 -16.04 -2.65 -12.39
CA GLU A 60 -17.38 -2.07 -12.48
C GLU A 60 -18.32 -2.98 -13.30
N ALA A 61 -17.88 -3.43 -14.48
CA ALA A 61 -18.68 -4.33 -15.32
C ALA A 61 -18.89 -5.71 -14.69
N ILE A 62 -17.92 -6.24 -13.95
CA ILE A 62 -18.08 -7.48 -13.16
C ILE A 62 -19.10 -7.27 -12.04
N ALA A 63 -19.05 -6.14 -11.32
CA ALA A 63 -19.97 -5.86 -10.22
C ALA A 63 -21.44 -5.79 -10.68
N VAL A 64 -21.69 -5.30 -11.90
CA VAL A 64 -23.04 -5.31 -12.51
C VAL A 64 -23.54 -6.74 -12.74
N ARG A 65 -22.67 -7.66 -13.16
CA ARG A 65 -23.05 -9.05 -13.50
C ARG A 65 -23.03 -10.00 -12.31
N ILE A 66 -22.14 -9.77 -11.34
CA ILE A 66 -21.95 -10.57 -10.12
C ILE A 66 -21.93 -9.60 -8.92
N PRO A 67 -23.13 -9.23 -8.41
CA PRO A 67 -23.24 -8.25 -7.34
C PRO A 67 -22.53 -8.68 -6.05
N ASP A 68 -22.66 -9.96 -5.64
CA ASP A 68 -21.97 -10.48 -4.46
C ASP A 68 -20.46 -10.58 -4.70
N GLU A 69 -19.71 -9.78 -3.96
CA GLU A 69 -18.25 -9.69 -4.05
C GLU A 69 -17.55 -11.02 -3.84
N GLN A 70 -18.07 -11.89 -2.96
CA GLN A 70 -17.40 -13.16 -2.65
C GLN A 70 -17.52 -14.19 -3.79
N ASP A 71 -18.41 -13.96 -4.77
CA ASP A 71 -18.60 -14.79 -5.95
C ASP A 71 -17.82 -14.30 -7.17
N ARG A 72 -17.29 -13.08 -7.11
CA ARG A 72 -16.49 -12.50 -8.20
C ARG A 72 -15.24 -13.34 -8.49
N PRO A 73 -14.78 -13.37 -9.76
CA PRO A 73 -13.64 -14.19 -10.18
C PRO A 73 -12.33 -13.74 -9.52
N PHE A 74 -11.37 -14.66 -9.44
CA PHE A 74 -10.02 -14.35 -8.98
C PHE A 74 -9.23 -13.68 -10.10
N ILE A 75 -8.75 -12.47 -9.85
CA ILE A 75 -7.95 -11.70 -10.81
C ILE A 75 -6.58 -11.41 -10.21
N CYS A 76 -5.54 -11.67 -10.99
CA CYS A 76 -4.19 -11.25 -10.69
C CYS A 76 -3.70 -10.32 -11.79
N LEU A 77 -3.30 -9.11 -11.41
CA LEU A 77 -2.81 -8.08 -12.31
C LEU A 77 -1.33 -7.83 -12.01
N LYS A 78 -0.41 -8.26 -12.89
CA LYS A 78 1.01 -7.95 -12.73
C LYS A 78 1.33 -6.67 -13.50
N ILE A 79 1.57 -5.60 -12.77
CA ILE A 79 1.70 -4.24 -13.30
C ILE A 79 3.16 -3.92 -13.48
N GLN A 80 3.60 -3.59 -14.69
CA GLN A 80 5.03 -3.37 -14.98
C GLN A 80 5.25 -2.21 -15.93
N GLY A 81 6.14 -1.29 -15.53
CA GLY A 81 6.71 -0.31 -16.45
C GLY A 81 7.57 -0.96 -17.52
N SER A 82 7.81 -0.24 -18.61
CA SER A 82 8.55 -0.73 -19.79
C SER A 82 9.91 -1.33 -19.45
N ASN A 83 10.67 -0.72 -18.53
CA ASN A 83 11.99 -1.20 -18.14
C ASN A 83 11.94 -2.46 -17.24
N ARG A 84 10.76 -2.86 -16.75
CA ARG A 84 10.58 -4.01 -15.86
C ARG A 84 9.94 -5.22 -16.53
N GLN A 85 9.46 -5.14 -17.77
CA GLN A 85 8.74 -6.25 -18.43
C GLN A 85 9.54 -7.56 -18.50
N ASN A 86 10.86 -7.47 -18.65
CA ASN A 86 11.75 -8.64 -18.70
C ASN A 86 12.45 -8.94 -17.36
N ASP A 87 12.16 -8.15 -16.32
CA ASP A 87 12.72 -8.36 -14.99
C ASP A 87 12.08 -9.59 -14.32
N LYS A 88 12.95 -10.43 -13.74
CA LYS A 88 12.58 -11.68 -13.05
C LYS A 88 12.71 -11.57 -11.53
N THR A 89 13.13 -10.42 -11.02
CA THR A 89 13.14 -10.15 -9.58
C THR A 89 11.70 -10.11 -9.05
N ALA A 90 11.57 -10.19 -7.73
CA ALA A 90 10.27 -9.97 -7.10
C ALA A 90 9.73 -8.58 -7.47
N VAL A 91 8.41 -8.49 -7.61
CA VAL A 91 7.79 -7.18 -7.81
C VAL A 91 7.95 -6.33 -6.56
N ASP A 92 7.98 -5.01 -6.72
CA ASP A 92 8.28 -4.10 -5.61
C ASP A 92 7.13 -4.10 -4.60
N ILE A 93 5.90 -3.95 -5.10
CA ILE A 93 4.70 -3.79 -4.27
C ILE A 93 3.67 -4.86 -4.62
N GLY A 94 3.22 -5.63 -3.63
CA GLY A 94 2.04 -6.49 -3.73
C GLY A 94 0.85 -5.87 -3.02
N MET A 95 -0.33 -5.97 -3.62
CA MET A 95 -1.59 -5.47 -3.09
C MET A 95 -2.56 -6.64 -2.91
N ALA A 96 -2.91 -6.96 -1.68
CA ALA A 96 -3.88 -8.00 -1.34
C ALA A 96 -5.28 -7.38 -1.22
N GLY A 97 -6.12 -7.59 -2.22
CA GLY A 97 -7.52 -7.17 -2.21
C GLY A 97 -8.49 -8.35 -2.29
N GLY A 98 -9.69 -8.09 -2.80
CA GLY A 98 -10.82 -9.01 -2.89
C GLY A 98 -11.94 -8.73 -1.86
N THR A 99 -11.70 -7.84 -0.92
CA THR A 99 -12.64 -7.46 0.15
C THR A 99 -13.30 -6.11 -0.13
N GLY A 100 -13.71 -5.93 -1.38
CA GLY A 100 -14.11 -4.68 -2.01
C GLY A 100 -13.39 -4.50 -3.35
N PRO A 101 -13.54 -5.39 -4.35
CA PRO A 101 -12.74 -5.33 -5.58
C PRO A 101 -12.80 -3.99 -6.33
N LEU A 102 -13.91 -3.26 -6.18
CA LEU A 102 -14.09 -1.93 -6.75
C LEU A 102 -13.32 -0.85 -5.98
N SER A 103 -13.34 -0.90 -4.64
CA SER A 103 -12.51 -0.02 -3.82
C SER A 103 -11.03 -0.32 -4.04
N ASP A 104 -10.66 -1.60 -4.17
CA ASP A 104 -9.30 -1.99 -4.48
C ASP A 104 -8.80 -1.44 -5.83
N ALA A 105 -9.66 -1.44 -6.86
CA ALA A 105 -9.34 -0.84 -8.15
C ALA A 105 -9.21 0.68 -8.07
N THR A 106 -10.01 1.31 -7.22
CA THR A 106 -9.94 2.75 -6.95
C THR A 106 -8.63 3.11 -6.22
N ALA A 107 -8.27 2.34 -5.18
CA ALA A 107 -6.99 2.46 -4.48
C ALA A 107 -5.80 2.30 -5.43
N LEU A 108 -5.90 1.38 -6.40
CA LEU A 108 -4.86 1.18 -7.42
C LEU A 108 -4.73 2.39 -8.36
N VAL A 109 -5.85 2.95 -8.82
CA VAL A 109 -5.87 4.18 -9.62
C VAL A 109 -5.23 5.32 -8.84
N ASN A 110 -5.65 5.54 -7.59
CA ASN A 110 -5.08 6.56 -6.71
C ASN A 110 -3.58 6.36 -6.53
N PHE A 111 -3.13 5.11 -6.30
CA PHE A 111 -1.72 4.79 -6.17
C PHE A 111 -0.91 5.14 -7.40
N VAL A 112 -1.41 4.84 -8.61
CA VAL A 112 -0.75 5.23 -9.85
C VAL A 112 -0.68 6.74 -9.97
N THR A 113 -1.78 7.46 -9.74
CA THR A 113 -1.83 8.94 -9.79
C THR A 113 -0.84 9.59 -8.82
N HIS A 114 -0.81 9.14 -7.56
CA HIS A 114 0.13 9.64 -6.55
C HIS A 114 1.58 9.32 -6.94
N LEU A 115 1.85 8.11 -7.40
CA LEU A 115 3.21 7.68 -7.74
C LEU A 115 3.75 8.42 -8.97
N SER A 116 2.91 8.63 -10.00
CA SER A 116 3.27 9.42 -11.19
C SER A 116 3.28 10.92 -10.94
N GLN A 117 2.81 11.42 -9.78
CA GLN A 117 2.64 12.87 -9.56
C GLN A 117 1.87 13.50 -10.73
N SER A 118 0.86 12.79 -11.23
CA SER A 118 -0.04 13.36 -12.22
C SER A 118 -1.01 14.25 -11.48
N ASP A 119 -1.19 15.48 -11.95
CA ASP A 119 -2.31 16.31 -11.52
C ASP A 119 -3.59 15.48 -11.67
N HIS A 120 -4.54 15.60 -10.74
CA HIS A 120 -5.73 14.75 -10.56
C HIS A 120 -6.68 14.62 -11.79
N HIS A 121 -6.27 15.11 -12.96
CA HIS A 121 -6.90 14.89 -14.24
C HIS A 121 -6.98 13.40 -14.60
N GLU A 122 -8.02 13.05 -15.36
CA GLU A 122 -8.33 11.69 -15.78
C GLU A 122 -7.08 11.01 -16.40
N LEU A 123 -6.81 9.77 -15.97
CA LEU A 123 -5.63 9.00 -16.42
C LEU A 123 -5.51 8.93 -17.95
N GLY A 124 -6.62 9.08 -18.67
CA GLY A 124 -6.72 9.09 -20.13
C GLY A 124 -5.84 10.14 -20.81
N ASP A 125 -5.82 11.36 -20.30
CA ASP A 125 -5.09 12.48 -20.93
C ASP A 125 -3.58 12.42 -20.64
N ASN A 126 -3.19 11.72 -19.58
CA ASN A 126 -1.83 11.70 -19.05
C ASN A 126 -1.07 10.40 -19.29
N ARG A 127 -1.58 9.48 -20.13
CA ARG A 127 -1.02 8.13 -20.27
C ARG A 127 0.47 8.10 -20.61
N HIS A 128 0.93 8.97 -21.50
CA HIS A 128 2.33 9.04 -21.90
C HIS A 128 3.23 9.46 -20.72
N ALA A 129 2.85 10.54 -20.01
CA ALA A 129 3.60 11.02 -18.85
C ALA A 129 3.64 9.98 -17.71
N ILE A 130 2.54 9.27 -17.48
CA ILE A 130 2.48 8.18 -16.50
C ILE A 130 3.41 7.04 -16.91
N ALA A 131 3.38 6.62 -18.19
CA ALA A 131 4.24 5.57 -18.70
C ALA A 131 5.73 5.90 -18.51
N GLU A 132 6.13 7.14 -18.79
CA GLU A 132 7.50 7.62 -18.61
C GLU A 132 7.92 7.62 -17.12
N LYS A 133 7.11 8.21 -16.25
CA LYS A 133 7.42 8.32 -14.82
C LYS A 133 7.40 6.97 -14.10
N MET A 134 6.61 6.01 -14.59
CA MET A 134 6.47 4.67 -14.01
C MET A 134 7.23 3.58 -14.77
N GLN A 135 8.14 3.94 -15.68
CA GLN A 135 8.91 2.97 -16.49
C GLN A 135 9.68 1.93 -15.65
N ASN A 136 10.07 2.28 -14.42
CA ASN A 136 10.84 1.43 -13.50
C ASN A 136 9.96 0.73 -12.43
N PHE A 137 8.66 0.98 -12.42
CA PHE A 137 7.73 0.43 -11.45
C PHE A 137 7.44 -1.05 -11.73
N SER A 138 7.31 -1.84 -10.65
CA SER A 138 6.72 -3.18 -10.72
C SER A 138 5.82 -3.43 -9.51
N GLY A 139 4.63 -3.95 -9.76
CA GLY A 139 3.69 -4.32 -8.72
C GLY A 139 2.79 -5.47 -9.12
N VAL A 140 2.02 -5.96 -8.16
CA VAL A 140 1.00 -6.98 -8.41
C VAL A 140 -0.23 -6.71 -7.56
N MET A 141 -1.41 -6.81 -8.16
CA MET A 141 -2.68 -6.77 -7.46
C MET A 141 -3.28 -8.18 -7.43
N TYR A 142 -3.50 -8.70 -6.23
CA TYR A 142 -4.18 -9.96 -5.97
C TYR A 142 -5.64 -9.67 -5.59
N SER A 143 -6.50 -9.48 -6.59
CA SER A 143 -7.94 -9.30 -6.39
C SER A 143 -8.60 -10.66 -6.28
N MET A 144 -8.57 -11.22 -5.07
CA MET A 144 -9.04 -12.59 -4.81
C MET A 144 -10.03 -12.59 -3.65
N PRO A 145 -11.35 -12.41 -3.92
CA PRO A 145 -12.34 -12.29 -2.87
C PRO A 145 -12.39 -13.54 -1.97
N PRO A 146 -12.09 -13.44 -0.66
CA PRO A 146 -12.19 -14.59 0.23
C PRO A 146 -13.66 -14.95 0.47
N PRO A 147 -13.97 -16.23 0.79
CA PRO A 147 -15.30 -16.58 1.27
C PRO A 147 -15.61 -15.86 2.59
N ARG A 148 -16.82 -15.31 2.75
CA ARG A 148 -17.20 -14.49 3.91
C ARG A 148 -18.22 -15.15 4.82
N ASP A 149 -19.00 -16.08 4.30
CA ASP A 149 -19.93 -16.91 5.07
C ASP A 149 -19.52 -18.39 5.10
N LEU A 150 -20.21 -19.15 5.95
CA LEU A 150 -19.91 -20.56 6.19
C LEU A 150 -20.14 -21.44 4.95
N SER A 151 -21.17 -21.13 4.15
CA SER A 151 -21.47 -21.87 2.91
C SER A 151 -20.34 -21.72 1.90
N HIS A 152 -19.92 -20.49 1.60
CA HIS A 152 -18.82 -20.21 0.69
C HIS A 152 -17.48 -20.69 1.25
N ALA A 153 -17.28 -20.64 2.57
CA ALA A 153 -16.08 -21.17 3.20
C ALA A 153 -15.99 -22.69 3.01
N LYS A 154 -17.08 -23.43 3.21
CA LYS A 154 -17.12 -24.88 2.98
C LYS A 154 -16.86 -25.24 1.51
N ALA A 155 -17.45 -24.48 0.58
CA ALA A 155 -17.32 -24.74 -0.85
C ALA A 155 -15.93 -24.37 -1.41
N ASN A 156 -15.42 -23.18 -1.06
CA ASN A 156 -14.38 -22.51 -1.84
C ASN A 156 -13.10 -22.17 -1.05
N PHE A 157 -13.05 -22.36 0.28
CA PHE A 157 -11.88 -21.93 1.07
C PHE A 157 -10.60 -22.67 0.69
N LYS A 158 -10.70 -23.97 0.37
CA LYS A 158 -9.55 -24.77 -0.05
C LYS A 158 -8.94 -24.23 -1.35
N ASP A 159 -9.78 -23.96 -2.34
CA ASP A 159 -9.35 -23.43 -3.64
C ASP A 159 -8.80 -22.01 -3.51
N TYR A 160 -9.49 -21.15 -2.75
CA TYR A 160 -8.98 -19.82 -2.41
C TYR A 160 -7.58 -19.89 -1.80
N ARG A 161 -7.38 -20.70 -0.75
CA ARG A 161 -6.09 -20.84 -0.08
C ARG A 161 -5.02 -21.39 -1.03
N HIS A 162 -5.35 -22.42 -1.81
CA HIS A 162 -4.41 -23.04 -2.75
C HIS A 162 -3.96 -22.05 -3.82
N LEU A 163 -4.92 -21.42 -4.50
CA LEU A 163 -4.66 -20.49 -5.60
C LEU A 163 -3.93 -19.23 -5.10
N TYR A 164 -4.33 -18.67 -3.96
CA TYR A 164 -3.66 -17.51 -3.37
C TYR A 164 -2.20 -17.83 -2.99
N ALA A 165 -1.96 -18.99 -2.37
CA ALA A 165 -0.60 -19.44 -2.05
C ALA A 165 0.25 -19.69 -3.30
N GLN A 166 -0.36 -20.23 -4.35
CA GLN A 166 0.31 -20.50 -5.62
C GLN A 166 0.71 -19.20 -6.32
N VAL A 167 -0.18 -18.22 -6.45
CA VAL A 167 0.14 -16.95 -7.12
C VAL A 167 1.16 -16.11 -6.38
N ARG A 168 1.13 -16.10 -5.04
CA ARG A 168 2.17 -15.46 -4.21
C ARG A 168 3.54 -16.09 -4.42
N ARG A 169 3.60 -17.39 -4.68
CA ARG A 169 4.85 -18.11 -5.00
C ARG A 169 5.36 -17.80 -6.39
N ASP A 170 4.45 -17.74 -7.34
CA ASP A 170 4.79 -17.54 -8.74
C ASP A 170 5.12 -16.07 -9.06
N ILE A 171 4.55 -15.13 -8.31
CA ILE A 171 4.76 -13.68 -8.45
C ILE A 171 5.11 -13.09 -7.08
N PRO A 172 6.30 -13.39 -6.52
CA PRO A 172 6.68 -12.88 -5.21
C PRO A 172 6.79 -11.35 -5.24
N CYS A 173 6.49 -10.71 -4.12
CA CYS A 173 6.64 -9.26 -3.94
C CYS A 173 7.50 -8.93 -2.72
N SER A 174 8.07 -7.72 -2.73
CA SER A 174 8.97 -7.25 -1.67
C SER A 174 8.21 -6.79 -0.42
N SER A 175 7.03 -6.19 -0.61
CA SER A 175 6.05 -5.95 0.45
C SER A 175 4.65 -6.31 0.00
N LEU A 176 3.80 -6.69 0.96
CA LEU A 176 2.40 -6.94 0.73
C LEU A 176 1.56 -5.94 1.52
N HIS A 177 0.63 -5.28 0.84
CA HIS A 177 -0.26 -4.27 1.39
C HIS A 177 -1.68 -4.81 1.32
N ILE A 178 -2.33 -5.00 2.47
CA ILE A 178 -3.73 -5.44 2.53
C ILE A 178 -4.62 -4.22 2.36
N LEU A 179 -5.40 -4.18 1.27
CA LEU A 179 -6.19 -3.01 0.84
C LEU A 179 -7.54 -2.87 1.56
N THR A 180 -7.74 -3.57 2.67
CA THR A 180 -8.95 -3.46 3.49
C THR A 180 -8.61 -3.31 4.95
N ASN A 181 -9.31 -2.42 5.65
CA ASN A 181 -9.18 -2.32 7.10
C ASN A 181 -9.53 -3.64 7.80
N THR A 182 -10.67 -4.25 7.44
CA THR A 182 -11.12 -5.50 8.10
C THR A 182 -10.17 -6.67 7.91
N GLY A 183 -9.44 -6.74 6.78
CA GLY A 183 -8.46 -7.78 6.52
C GLY A 183 -7.26 -7.75 7.47
N HIS A 184 -6.94 -6.59 8.07
CA HIS A 184 -5.84 -6.49 9.06
C HIS A 184 -6.13 -7.24 10.36
N SER A 185 -7.40 -7.53 10.67
CA SER A 185 -7.74 -8.45 11.79
C SER A 185 -7.16 -9.86 11.60
N ASN A 186 -6.92 -10.25 10.34
CA ASN A 186 -6.34 -11.53 9.95
C ASN A 186 -4.98 -11.37 9.27
N LYS A 187 -4.28 -10.24 9.50
CA LYS A 187 -2.94 -9.98 8.95
C LYS A 187 -1.96 -11.13 9.20
N TRP A 188 -2.09 -11.80 10.35
CA TRP A 188 -1.29 -12.97 10.72
C TRP A 188 -1.36 -14.12 9.70
N VAL A 189 -2.46 -14.26 8.94
CA VAL A 189 -2.59 -15.26 7.86
C VAL A 189 -1.65 -14.93 6.71
N PHE A 190 -1.47 -13.65 6.42
CA PHE A 190 -0.55 -13.17 5.38
C PHE A 190 0.91 -13.18 5.85
N ASP A 191 1.15 -12.98 7.16
CA ASP A 191 2.49 -13.01 7.74
C ASP A 191 3.01 -14.43 8.01
N SER A 192 2.13 -15.36 8.37
CA SER A 192 2.52 -16.70 8.81
C SER A 192 3.02 -17.57 7.67
N SER A 193 4.24 -18.11 7.82
CA SER A 193 4.86 -19.02 6.85
C SER A 193 4.08 -20.32 6.60
N LEU A 194 3.11 -20.64 7.47
CA LEU A 194 2.22 -21.80 7.33
C LEU A 194 1.08 -21.55 6.31
N PHE A 195 0.77 -20.30 6.02
CA PHE A 195 -0.33 -19.90 5.14
C PHE A 195 0.22 -19.18 3.91
N PHE A 196 0.43 -17.85 3.97
CA PHE A 196 0.89 -17.04 2.83
C PHE A 196 2.21 -16.27 3.09
N GLY A 197 2.94 -16.71 4.12
CA GLY A 197 3.82 -15.91 4.96
C GLY A 197 4.95 -15.09 4.36
N SER A 198 5.41 -14.15 5.18
CA SER A 198 6.38 -13.10 4.86
C SER A 198 7.78 -13.59 4.54
N LYS A 199 8.22 -14.71 5.16
CA LYS A 199 9.53 -15.33 4.91
C LYS A 199 9.76 -15.71 3.44
N LYS A 200 8.69 -15.88 2.66
CA LYS A 200 8.76 -16.24 1.24
C LYS A 200 8.36 -15.12 0.29
N HIS A 201 7.64 -14.10 0.78
CA HIS A 201 6.83 -13.20 -0.07
C HIS A 201 6.72 -11.76 0.46
N GLY A 202 7.73 -11.29 1.19
CA GLY A 202 7.86 -9.90 1.62
C GLY A 202 7.11 -9.55 2.92
N ARG A 203 7.45 -8.42 3.52
CA ARG A 203 6.80 -7.92 4.75
C ARG A 203 5.36 -7.53 4.46
N VAL A 204 4.42 -7.94 5.32
CA VAL A 204 3.03 -7.46 5.25
C VAL A 204 2.94 -6.16 6.04
N ASP A 205 2.53 -5.10 5.38
CA ASP A 205 2.33 -3.79 5.99
C ASP A 205 0.95 -3.70 6.64
N ASP A 206 0.87 -2.92 7.72
CA ASP A 206 -0.36 -2.71 8.49
C ASP A 206 -0.93 -1.31 8.20
N MET A 207 -2.09 -1.27 7.56
CA MET A 207 -2.80 -0.03 7.23
C MET A 207 -3.23 0.69 8.50
N THR A 208 -3.73 -0.06 9.49
CA THR A 208 -4.34 0.51 10.70
C THR A 208 -3.29 1.19 11.56
N GLU A 209 -2.09 0.62 11.66
CA GLU A 209 -0.95 1.25 12.34
C GLU A 209 -0.47 2.52 11.62
N THR A 210 -0.38 2.46 10.29
CA THR A 210 0.05 3.59 9.46
C THR A 210 -0.90 4.78 9.59
N VAL A 211 -2.20 4.51 9.50
CA VAL A 211 -3.26 5.53 9.62
C VAL A 211 -3.31 6.09 11.04
N ALA A 212 -3.26 5.24 12.07
CA ALA A 212 -3.25 5.70 13.46
C ALA A 212 -2.05 6.61 13.77
N GLU A 213 -0.88 6.29 13.20
CA GLU A 213 0.31 7.14 13.34
C GLU A 213 0.16 8.49 12.63
N ARG A 214 -0.40 8.50 11.41
CA ARG A 214 -0.67 9.77 10.70
C ARG A 214 -1.66 10.66 11.47
N ILE A 215 -2.69 10.07 12.08
CA ILE A 215 -3.65 10.81 12.90
C ILE A 215 -2.96 11.40 14.12
N ARG A 216 -2.08 10.66 14.80
CA ARG A 216 -1.31 11.16 15.95
C ARG A 216 -0.49 12.39 15.60
N GLN A 217 0.20 12.36 14.47
CA GLN A 217 1.04 13.48 14.02
C GLN A 217 0.21 14.72 13.69
N ASN A 218 -1.00 14.50 13.20
CA ASN A 218 -1.85 15.56 12.68
C ASN A 218 -3.00 15.96 13.60
N SER A 219 -3.23 15.31 14.73
CA SER A 219 -4.38 15.57 15.61
C SER A 219 -4.03 15.44 17.07
N SER A 220 -4.72 16.24 17.88
CA SER A 220 -4.90 16.00 19.30
C SER A 220 -6.40 16.08 19.57
N GLY A 221 -6.98 15.01 20.14
CA GLY A 221 -8.38 15.02 20.55
C GLY A 221 -9.18 13.79 20.12
N LYS A 222 -10.45 14.05 19.83
CA LYS A 222 -11.52 13.04 19.69
C LYS A 222 -11.72 12.65 18.23
N VAL A 223 -11.53 11.37 17.93
CA VAL A 223 -11.59 10.83 16.57
C VAL A 223 -12.82 9.94 16.45
N LEU A 224 -13.83 10.38 15.69
CA LEU A 224 -14.99 9.54 15.35
C LEU A 224 -14.58 8.54 14.26
N ILE A 225 -14.63 7.26 14.60
CA ILE A 225 -14.23 6.16 13.72
C ILE A 225 -15.48 5.64 13.01
N LEU A 226 -15.50 5.80 11.69
CA LEU A 226 -16.60 5.42 10.82
C LEU A 226 -16.15 4.23 9.97
N GLY A 227 -16.71 3.05 10.23
CA GLY A 227 -16.32 1.85 9.50
C GLY A 227 -17.30 0.70 9.68
N THR A 228 -16.91 -0.48 9.19
CA THR A 228 -17.76 -1.67 9.27
C THR A 228 -17.97 -2.12 10.71
N LYS A 229 -19.10 -2.80 10.94
CA LYS A 229 -19.38 -3.47 12.22
C LYS A 229 -18.29 -4.48 12.60
N ALA A 230 -17.68 -5.15 11.62
CA ALA A 230 -16.61 -6.11 11.84
C ALA A 230 -15.32 -5.43 12.35
N ALA A 231 -14.95 -4.29 11.76
CA ALA A 231 -13.78 -3.49 12.19
C ALA A 231 -13.97 -2.94 13.61
N ASP A 232 -15.17 -2.46 13.95
CA ASP A 232 -15.53 -2.05 15.30
C ASP A 232 -15.41 -3.22 16.29
N LYS A 233 -16.03 -4.37 15.99
CA LYS A 233 -15.95 -5.56 16.85
C LYS A 233 -14.50 -6.02 17.08
N ALA A 234 -13.66 -5.94 16.05
CA ALA A 234 -12.24 -6.29 16.14
C ALA A 234 -11.39 -5.23 16.87
N GLN A 235 -11.95 -4.04 17.16
CA GLN A 235 -11.26 -2.93 17.81
C GLN A 235 -9.95 -2.52 17.09
N LEU A 236 -9.98 -2.51 15.76
CA LEU A 236 -8.80 -2.25 14.93
C LEU A 236 -8.16 -0.89 15.24
N TYR A 237 -8.94 0.19 15.17
CA TYR A 237 -8.46 1.55 15.45
C TYR A 237 -8.50 1.98 16.92
N PRO A 238 -9.55 1.65 17.72
CA PRO A 238 -9.67 2.17 19.09
C PRO A 238 -8.43 1.91 19.96
N LYS A 239 -7.89 0.69 19.93
CA LYS A 239 -6.69 0.35 20.71
C LYS A 239 -5.46 1.14 20.25
N LEU A 240 -5.27 1.26 18.93
CA LEU A 240 -4.13 1.94 18.32
C LEU A 240 -4.14 3.45 18.55
N LEU A 241 -5.32 4.08 18.44
CA LEU A 241 -5.50 5.51 18.69
C LEU A 241 -5.33 5.84 20.18
N LYS A 242 -5.91 5.04 21.08
CA LYS A 242 -5.74 5.22 22.52
C LYS A 242 -4.28 5.09 22.96
N ALA A 243 -3.54 4.12 22.41
CA ALA A 243 -2.11 3.95 22.66
C ALA A 243 -1.26 5.15 22.18
N ARG A 244 -1.82 5.97 21.28
CA ARG A 244 -1.19 7.18 20.72
C ARG A 244 -1.70 8.48 21.37
N GLY A 245 -2.43 8.38 22.49
CA GLY A 245 -2.92 9.54 23.24
C GLY A 245 -4.13 10.23 22.61
N LEU A 246 -4.84 9.58 21.69
CA LEU A 246 -6.07 10.07 21.09
C LEU A 246 -7.30 9.46 21.78
N GLU A 247 -8.45 10.14 21.71
CA GLU A 247 -9.73 9.64 22.24
C GLU A 247 -10.54 9.03 21.09
N PRO A 248 -10.55 7.69 20.92
CA PRO A 248 -11.34 7.05 19.89
C PRO A 248 -12.83 7.06 20.27
N ILE A 249 -13.67 7.55 19.36
CA ILE A 249 -15.11 7.56 19.49
C ILE A 249 -15.69 6.56 18.49
N LEU A 250 -16.54 5.67 18.98
CA LEU A 250 -17.30 4.73 18.16
C LEU A 250 -18.78 5.12 18.22
N PRO A 251 -19.52 5.04 17.11
CA PRO A 251 -20.95 5.34 17.13
C PRO A 251 -21.70 4.23 17.88
N ARG A 252 -22.37 4.58 18.98
CA ARG A 252 -23.07 3.62 19.87
C ARG A 252 -24.57 3.84 20.01
N GLU A 253 -25.07 4.98 19.58
CA GLU A 253 -26.48 5.34 19.78
C GLU A 253 -27.41 4.61 18.81
N ASN A 254 -28.68 4.51 19.16
CA ASN A 254 -29.68 4.01 18.22
C ASN A 254 -30.17 5.12 17.31
N ILE A 255 -30.50 4.76 16.07
CA ILE A 255 -31.13 5.62 15.05
C ILE A 255 -32.37 4.85 14.58
N ASP A 256 -33.55 5.38 14.85
CA ASP A 256 -34.84 4.75 14.53
C ASP A 256 -34.86 3.26 14.97
N ASP A 257 -34.60 3.03 16.26
CA ASP A 257 -34.48 1.71 16.91
C ASP A 257 -33.38 0.78 16.37
N THR A 258 -32.58 1.23 15.41
CA THR A 258 -31.44 0.48 14.87
C THR A 258 -30.15 0.92 15.54
N ALA A 259 -29.40 -0.01 16.13
CA ALA A 259 -28.07 0.28 16.67
C ALA A 259 -27.15 0.92 15.62
N ALA A 260 -26.47 2.01 15.94
CA ALA A 260 -25.65 2.77 14.97
C ALA A 260 -24.65 1.92 14.16
N PRO A 261 -23.92 0.94 14.73
CA PRO A 261 -23.03 0.08 13.93
C PRO A 261 -23.77 -0.75 12.87
N VAL A 262 -25.04 -1.09 13.11
CA VAL A 262 -25.88 -1.81 12.14
C VAL A 262 -26.40 -0.83 11.08
N TYR A 263 -26.79 0.37 11.48
CA TYR A 263 -27.25 1.39 10.54
C TYR A 263 -26.13 1.85 9.59
N LEU A 264 -24.94 2.12 10.12
CA LEU A 264 -23.75 2.45 9.32
C LEU A 264 -23.37 1.30 8.38
N GLN A 265 -23.49 0.04 8.83
CA GLN A 265 -23.25 -1.11 7.94
C GLN A 265 -24.23 -1.13 6.75
N LYS A 266 -25.52 -0.83 6.96
CA LYS A 266 -26.50 -0.72 5.87
C LYS A 266 -26.09 0.35 4.84
N ILE A 267 -25.58 1.49 5.29
CA ILE A 267 -25.07 2.56 4.40
C ILE A 267 -23.86 2.05 3.60
N ILE A 268 -22.89 1.42 4.27
CA ILE A 268 -21.70 0.84 3.61
C ILE A 268 -22.11 -0.20 2.57
N ASP A 269 -23.08 -1.06 2.87
CA ASP A 269 -23.55 -2.11 1.96
C ASP A 269 -24.25 -1.50 0.72
N GLN A 270 -24.98 -0.38 0.86
CA GLN A 270 -25.53 0.37 -0.28
C GLN A 270 -24.43 1.02 -1.12
N ALA A 271 -23.40 1.59 -0.49
CA ALA A 271 -22.25 2.14 -1.20
C ALA A 271 -21.51 1.05 -2.00
N LYS A 272 -21.31 -0.14 -1.42
CA LYS A 272 -20.74 -1.32 -2.11
C LYS A 272 -21.52 -1.75 -3.34
N ALA A 273 -22.85 -1.61 -3.29
CA ALA A 273 -23.74 -1.91 -4.40
C ALA A 273 -23.80 -0.80 -5.46
N GLY A 274 -23.06 0.31 -5.30
CA GLY A 274 -23.10 1.46 -6.22
C GLY A 274 -24.35 2.34 -6.06
N LYS A 275 -25.09 2.20 -4.96
CA LYS A 275 -26.40 2.81 -4.73
C LYS A 275 -26.36 4.09 -3.90
N VAL A 276 -25.28 4.87 -4.02
CA VAL A 276 -25.04 6.07 -3.18
C VAL A 276 -26.13 7.13 -3.37
N ASN A 277 -26.62 7.31 -4.60
CA ASN A 277 -27.66 8.27 -4.94
C ASN A 277 -29.10 7.70 -4.87
N GLU A 278 -29.25 6.41 -4.56
CA GLU A 278 -30.56 5.81 -4.34
C GLU A 278 -31.06 6.07 -2.91
N LYS A 279 -32.38 6.02 -2.71
CA LYS A 279 -33.00 6.12 -1.39
C LYS A 279 -32.63 4.91 -0.52
N MET A 280 -32.39 5.16 0.77
CA MET A 280 -32.24 4.07 1.73
C MET A 280 -33.56 3.28 1.87
N PRO A 281 -33.54 1.94 2.03
CA PRO A 281 -34.75 1.15 2.17
C PRO A 281 -35.64 1.66 3.32
N GLY A 282 -36.88 2.04 3.00
CA GLY A 282 -37.86 2.56 3.97
C GLY A 282 -37.60 3.99 4.44
N LYS A 283 -36.74 4.77 3.76
CA LYS A 283 -36.46 6.18 4.08
C LYS A 283 -36.52 7.06 2.83
N ASP A 284 -36.80 8.35 3.00
CA ASP A 284 -36.86 9.30 1.88
C ASP A 284 -35.51 9.89 1.46
N GLN A 285 -34.51 9.79 2.34
CA GLN A 285 -33.16 10.28 2.09
C GLN A 285 -32.32 9.30 1.26
N THR A 286 -31.41 9.84 0.44
CA THR A 286 -30.40 9.04 -0.28
C THR A 286 -29.42 8.38 0.69
N CYS A 287 -28.72 7.35 0.23
CA CYS A 287 -27.64 6.72 1.00
C CYS A 287 -26.56 7.74 1.41
N GLY A 288 -26.14 8.61 0.49
CA GLY A 288 -25.19 9.68 0.80
C GLY A 288 -25.70 10.68 1.85
N GLN A 289 -26.96 11.12 1.75
CA GLN A 289 -27.56 12.01 2.75
C GLN A 289 -27.67 11.31 4.12
N ALA A 290 -28.10 10.05 4.15
CA ALA A 290 -28.15 9.26 5.38
C ALA A 290 -26.79 9.16 6.09
N PHE A 291 -25.70 9.11 5.32
CA PHE A 291 -24.35 9.11 5.87
C PHE A 291 -23.96 10.46 6.47
N ILE A 292 -24.30 11.56 5.81
CA ILE A 292 -24.05 12.91 6.33
C ILE A 292 -24.77 13.11 7.66
N ASP A 293 -26.07 12.81 7.70
CA ASP A 293 -26.90 12.96 8.89
C ASP A 293 -26.36 12.11 10.05
N PHE A 294 -25.93 10.88 9.75
CA PHE A 294 -25.28 9.99 10.70
C PHE A 294 -24.02 10.62 11.31
N CYS A 295 -23.15 11.20 10.47
CA CYS A 295 -21.92 11.83 10.92
C CYS A 295 -22.20 13.06 11.79
N VAL A 296 -23.07 13.95 11.32
CA VAL A 296 -23.41 15.22 12.01
C VAL A 296 -24.02 14.94 13.38
N MET A 297 -24.97 14.00 13.46
CA MET A 297 -25.59 13.59 14.72
C MET A 297 -24.54 13.13 15.75
N HIS A 298 -23.65 12.21 15.36
CA HIS A 298 -22.65 11.68 16.28
C HIS A 298 -21.55 12.70 16.63
N VAL A 299 -21.19 13.58 15.70
CA VAL A 299 -20.28 14.69 15.97
C VAL A 299 -20.87 15.64 17.02
N ASN A 300 -22.12 16.05 16.85
CA ASN A 300 -22.79 16.98 17.77
C ASN A 300 -22.90 16.40 19.18
N LYS A 301 -23.13 15.09 19.31
CA LYS A 301 -23.21 14.46 20.63
C LYS A 301 -21.85 14.26 21.30
N THR A 302 -20.87 13.81 20.54
CA THR A 302 -19.60 13.33 21.12
C THR A 302 -18.54 14.43 21.23
N GLY A 303 -18.74 15.54 20.52
CA GLY A 303 -17.76 16.61 20.39
C GLY A 303 -16.52 16.13 19.63
N ALA A 304 -16.67 15.16 18.73
CA ALA A 304 -15.57 14.70 17.88
C ALA A 304 -15.01 15.89 17.08
N THR A 305 -13.69 15.96 16.94
CA THR A 305 -12.99 17.03 16.19
C THR A 305 -12.32 16.49 14.92
N SER A 306 -12.33 15.17 14.76
CA SER A 306 -11.75 14.46 13.63
C SER A 306 -12.66 13.31 13.21
N LEU A 307 -12.70 13.02 11.91
CA LEU A 307 -13.45 11.94 11.31
C LEU A 307 -12.47 10.98 10.63
N LEU A 308 -12.48 9.72 11.02
CA LEU A 308 -11.72 8.65 10.37
C LEU A 308 -12.67 7.79 9.55
N PHE A 309 -12.48 7.83 8.23
CA PHE A 309 -13.15 6.96 7.27
C PHE A 309 -12.38 5.64 7.16
N SER A 310 -12.73 4.70 8.07
CA SER A 310 -12.08 3.39 8.24
C SER A 310 -12.68 2.27 7.39
N CYS A 311 -13.48 2.61 6.37
CA CYS A 311 -13.98 1.69 5.36
C CYS A 311 -13.69 2.30 4.00
N THR A 312 -13.13 1.54 3.06
CA THR A 312 -12.69 2.02 1.75
C THR A 312 -13.87 2.47 0.87
N GLU A 313 -15.09 2.00 1.15
CA GLU A 313 -16.29 2.47 0.45
C GLU A 313 -16.84 3.80 0.95
N ILE A 314 -16.42 4.28 2.13
CA ILE A 314 -16.86 5.59 2.64
C ILE A 314 -16.28 6.74 1.80
N PRO A 315 -14.96 6.78 1.50
CA PRO A 315 -14.42 7.75 0.55
C PRO A 315 -15.12 7.73 -0.81
N MET A 316 -15.39 6.54 -1.36
CA MET A 316 -16.14 6.43 -2.62
C MET A 316 -17.52 7.09 -2.54
N LEU A 317 -18.26 6.85 -1.45
CA LEU A 317 -19.53 7.53 -1.18
C LEU A 317 -19.35 9.05 -1.13
N LEU A 318 -18.35 9.51 -0.39
CA LEU A 318 -18.10 10.93 -0.15
C LEU A 318 -17.69 11.69 -1.42
N HIS A 319 -16.99 11.04 -2.34
CA HIS A 319 -16.59 11.62 -3.62
C HIS A 319 -17.65 11.48 -4.73
N THR A 320 -18.79 10.85 -4.45
CA THR A 320 -19.90 10.78 -5.41
C THR A 320 -20.56 12.15 -5.57
N ILE A 321 -20.78 12.56 -6.82
CA ILE A 321 -21.50 13.80 -7.17
C ILE A 321 -22.99 13.64 -6.87
N VAL A 322 -23.56 14.64 -6.22
CA VAL A 322 -24.98 14.70 -5.91
C VAL A 322 -25.76 15.13 -7.16
N PRO A 323 -26.75 14.35 -7.59
CA PRO A 323 -27.53 14.65 -8.79
C PRO A 323 -28.13 16.06 -8.73
N ASN A 324 -28.01 16.79 -9.83
CA ASN A 324 -28.54 18.16 -10.01
C ASN A 324 -27.91 19.25 -9.13
N GLN A 325 -26.95 18.94 -8.26
CA GLN A 325 -26.27 19.94 -7.43
C GLN A 325 -24.81 20.18 -7.85
N GLY A 326 -24.17 19.19 -8.47
CA GLY A 326 -22.80 19.30 -8.99
C GLY A 326 -21.70 19.28 -7.91
N ASN A 327 -22.06 19.33 -6.63
CA ASN A 327 -21.16 19.12 -5.50
C ASN A 327 -21.12 17.63 -5.08
N THR A 328 -20.11 17.28 -4.28
CA THR A 328 -19.92 15.95 -3.70
C THR A 328 -20.54 15.84 -2.31
N TYR A 329 -20.83 14.61 -1.85
CA TYR A 329 -21.27 14.41 -0.47
C TYR A 329 -20.21 14.82 0.57
N LEU A 330 -18.92 14.85 0.22
CA LEU A 330 -17.85 15.39 1.08
C LEU A 330 -18.02 16.89 1.31
N GLU A 331 -18.36 17.65 0.26
CA GLU A 331 -18.61 19.08 0.36
C GLU A 331 -19.85 19.36 1.21
N GLN A 332 -20.91 18.59 1.01
CA GLN A 332 -22.11 18.69 1.85
C GLN A 332 -21.85 18.31 3.31
N LEU A 333 -21.04 17.29 3.58
CA LEU A 333 -20.63 16.94 4.94
C LEU A 333 -19.87 18.10 5.59
N LYS A 334 -18.89 18.68 4.89
CA LYS A 334 -18.16 19.87 5.37
C LYS A 334 -19.10 21.05 5.60
N GLU A 335 -20.14 21.17 4.80
CA GLU A 335 -21.17 22.19 4.95
C GLU A 335 -22.03 21.97 6.21
N ALA A 336 -22.46 20.74 6.46
CA ALA A 336 -23.36 20.40 7.56
C ALA A 336 -22.66 20.33 8.94
N LEU A 337 -21.34 20.17 8.99
CA LEU A 337 -20.59 20.10 10.24
C LEU A 337 -20.48 21.46 10.97
N PRO A 338 -20.39 21.47 12.32
CA PRO A 338 -20.27 22.70 13.11
C PRO A 338 -19.09 23.59 12.68
N LYS A 339 -19.38 24.85 12.32
CA LYS A 339 -18.38 25.79 11.78
C LYS A 339 -17.36 26.29 12.80
N ASN A 340 -17.69 26.20 14.08
CA ASN A 340 -16.80 26.57 15.18
C ASN A 340 -15.69 25.54 15.45
N ILE A 341 -15.70 24.39 14.76
CA ILE A 341 -14.70 23.33 14.90
C ILE A 341 -13.98 23.17 13.55
N LYS A 342 -12.65 23.26 13.57
CA LYS A 342 -11.82 22.94 12.39
C LYS A 342 -11.66 21.42 12.29
N PHE A 343 -12.58 20.77 11.61
CA PHE A 343 -12.56 19.32 11.41
C PHE A 343 -11.36 18.85 10.59
N LYS A 344 -10.79 17.71 10.99
CA LYS A 344 -9.82 16.95 10.20
C LYS A 344 -10.48 15.67 9.69
N PHE A 345 -10.30 15.41 8.40
CA PHE A 345 -10.83 14.24 7.72
C PHE A 345 -9.66 13.31 7.41
N TYR A 346 -9.78 12.04 7.81
CA TYR A 346 -8.76 11.03 7.59
C TYR A 346 -9.37 9.93 6.75
N ASP A 347 -8.98 9.89 5.48
CA ASP A 347 -9.24 8.75 4.61
C ASP A 347 -8.16 7.68 4.84
N SER A 348 -8.59 6.51 5.34
CA SER A 348 -7.66 5.40 5.59
C SER A 348 -7.06 4.82 4.30
N GLU A 349 -7.78 4.86 3.18
CA GLU A 349 -7.27 4.41 1.88
C GLU A 349 -6.21 5.37 1.37
N GLU A 350 -6.53 6.67 1.31
CA GLU A 350 -5.62 7.72 0.82
C GLU A 350 -4.30 7.73 1.60
N ILE A 351 -4.36 7.77 2.94
CA ILE A 351 -3.16 7.75 3.80
C ILE A 351 -2.31 6.50 3.56
N PHE A 352 -2.94 5.35 3.32
CA PHE A 352 -2.22 4.12 3.07
C PHE A 352 -1.62 4.07 1.66
N VAL A 353 -2.33 4.58 0.66
CA VAL A 353 -1.85 4.74 -0.71
C VAL A 353 -0.64 5.68 -0.76
N GLU A 354 -0.63 6.76 0.02
CA GLU A 354 0.54 7.64 0.16
C GLU A 354 1.74 6.88 0.74
N ALA A 355 1.53 6.11 1.81
CA ALA A 355 2.60 5.31 2.43
C ALA A 355 3.14 4.23 1.47
N MET A 356 2.24 3.59 0.71
CA MET A 356 2.61 2.67 -0.37
C MET A 356 3.44 3.37 -1.45
N THR A 357 3.06 4.60 -1.82
CA THR A 357 3.75 5.40 -2.83
C THR A 357 5.16 5.75 -2.39
N GLU A 358 5.33 6.20 -1.14
CA GLU A 358 6.64 6.51 -0.56
C GLU A 358 7.56 5.27 -0.55
N LYS A 359 7.01 4.12 -0.14
CA LYS A 359 7.73 2.85 -0.17
C LYS A 359 8.12 2.42 -1.58
N SER A 360 7.20 2.55 -2.54
CA SER A 360 7.46 2.25 -3.95
C SER A 360 8.57 3.13 -4.53
N ARG A 361 8.53 4.44 -4.29
CA ARG A 361 9.60 5.37 -4.72
C ARG A 361 10.95 4.98 -4.11
N THR A 362 10.97 4.63 -2.84
CA THR A 362 12.18 4.18 -2.15
C THR A 362 12.78 2.94 -2.82
N LEU A 363 11.96 1.95 -3.19
CA LEU A 363 12.41 0.74 -3.87
C LEU A 363 12.87 1.01 -5.31
N GLN A 364 12.19 1.89 -6.04
CA GLN A 364 12.59 2.30 -7.39
C GLN A 364 13.94 3.03 -7.40
N ASN A 365 14.18 3.89 -6.40
CA ASN A 365 15.43 4.64 -6.25
C ASN A 365 16.58 3.80 -5.68
N ASN A 366 16.29 2.63 -5.09
CA ASN A 366 17.30 1.77 -4.47
C ASN A 366 17.21 0.32 -4.96
N PRO A 367 17.64 0.03 -6.20
CA PRO A 367 17.60 -1.32 -6.78
C PRO A 367 18.18 -2.44 -5.92
N SER A 368 19.20 -2.14 -5.12
CA SER A 368 19.86 -3.09 -4.22
C SER A 368 18.96 -3.57 -3.07
N LEU A 369 17.99 -2.75 -2.63
CA LEU A 369 16.99 -3.17 -1.64
C LEU A 369 16.05 -4.24 -2.23
N ARG A 370 15.80 -4.20 -3.55
CA ARG A 370 14.95 -5.20 -4.23
C ARG A 370 15.58 -6.60 -4.22
N ALA A 371 16.88 -6.68 -4.50
CA ALA A 371 17.60 -7.95 -4.60
C ALA A 371 17.76 -8.69 -3.25
N LYS A 372 17.77 -7.95 -2.14
CA LYS A 372 17.92 -8.51 -0.78
C LYS A 372 16.64 -9.16 -0.25
N ILE A 373 15.46 -8.71 -0.69
CA ILE A 373 14.19 -9.19 -0.16
C ILE A 373 13.83 -10.60 -0.69
N THR A 374 14.31 -10.98 -1.88
CA THR A 374 14.15 -12.36 -2.39
C THR A 374 14.99 -13.41 -1.67
N SER A 375 16.05 -13.02 -0.95
CA SER A 375 16.90 -13.94 -0.17
C SER A 375 16.45 -14.13 1.29
N GLY A 376 15.35 -13.49 1.69
CA GLY A 376 14.93 -13.39 3.09
C GLY A 376 15.69 -12.29 3.83
N GLU A 377 15.07 -11.74 4.89
CA GLU A 377 15.68 -10.66 5.67
C GLU A 377 17.06 -11.08 6.20
N THR A 378 18.07 -10.31 5.79
CA THR A 378 19.44 -10.42 6.29
C THR A 378 19.47 -10.16 7.80
N LYS A 379 20.52 -10.64 8.48
CA LYS A 379 20.68 -10.40 9.93
C LYS A 379 20.71 -8.89 10.21
N GLU A 380 21.34 -8.13 9.33
CA GLU A 380 21.47 -6.68 9.36
C GLU A 380 20.12 -5.98 9.18
N GLU A 381 19.25 -6.44 8.27
CA GLU A 381 17.89 -5.87 8.12
C GLU A 381 17.02 -6.13 9.34
N ARG A 382 17.10 -7.32 9.94
CA ARG A 382 16.38 -7.61 11.20
C ARG A 382 16.88 -6.74 12.34
N LEU A 383 18.20 -6.53 12.42
CA LEU A 383 18.80 -5.60 13.37
C LEU A 383 18.34 -4.18 13.10
N HIS A 384 18.29 -3.74 11.84
CA HIS A 384 17.86 -2.40 11.45
C HIS A 384 16.40 -2.14 11.85
N ILE A 385 15.49 -3.04 11.50
CA ILE A 385 14.07 -2.93 11.83
C ILE A 385 13.87 -2.98 13.35
N LYS A 386 14.57 -3.88 14.05
CA LYS A 386 14.51 -3.97 15.51
C LYS A 386 14.99 -2.67 16.15
N LEU A 387 16.11 -2.13 15.67
CA LEU A 387 16.72 -0.93 16.23
C LEU A 387 15.86 0.32 16.01
N ILE A 388 15.27 0.49 14.81
CA ILE A 388 14.27 1.53 14.55
C ILE A 388 13.13 1.45 15.57
N LYS A 389 12.56 0.25 15.77
CA LYS A 389 11.46 0.07 16.73
C LYS A 389 11.87 0.36 18.18
N ASP A 390 13.07 -0.06 18.57
CA ASP A 390 13.59 0.18 19.92
C ASP A 390 13.85 1.68 20.17
N ILE A 391 14.32 2.41 19.15
CA ILE A 391 14.47 3.87 19.15
C ILE A 391 13.11 4.56 19.24
N GLU A 392 12.14 4.20 18.38
CA GLU A 392 10.78 4.77 18.38
C GLU A 392 10.09 4.58 19.73
N LYS A 393 10.18 3.36 20.29
CA LYS A 393 9.64 3.06 21.63
C LYS A 393 10.32 3.91 22.72
N GLN A 394 11.62 4.14 22.59
CA GLN A 394 12.37 4.96 23.54
C GLN A 394 11.96 6.43 23.44
N ILE A 395 11.80 6.97 22.23
CA ILE A 395 11.26 8.32 21.98
C ILE A 395 9.90 8.48 22.64
N GLN A 396 8.97 7.55 22.40
CA GLN A 396 7.63 7.57 22.99
C GLN A 396 7.65 7.56 24.53
N SER A 397 8.57 6.79 25.12
CA SER A 397 8.74 6.78 26.59
C SER A 397 9.27 8.10 27.16
N LEU A 398 9.95 8.90 26.34
CA LEU A 398 10.51 10.20 26.73
C LEU A 398 9.50 11.33 26.51
N GLU A 399 8.60 11.23 25.52
CA GLU A 399 7.52 12.22 25.28
C GLU A 399 6.64 12.46 26.51
N THR A 400 6.45 11.43 27.35
CA THR A 400 5.64 11.52 28.57
C THR A 400 6.40 12.11 29.78
N ARG A 401 7.71 12.37 29.65
CA ARG A 401 8.57 12.84 30.74
C ARG A 401 8.96 14.30 30.53
N ALA A 402 8.49 15.18 31.39
CA ALA A 402 8.90 16.58 31.37
C ALA A 402 10.39 16.75 31.76
N GLY A 403 11.09 17.68 31.10
CA GLY A 403 12.40 18.17 31.52
C GLY A 403 13.46 18.13 30.42
N LYS A 404 14.42 19.06 30.51
CA LYS A 404 15.48 19.28 29.52
C LYS A 404 16.27 18.01 29.17
N ILE A 405 16.48 17.11 30.14
CA ILE A 405 17.18 15.83 29.93
C ILE A 405 16.40 14.92 28.97
N SER A 406 15.08 14.85 29.11
CA SER A 406 14.22 14.02 28.25
C SER A 406 14.17 14.58 26.83
N ASP A 407 14.04 15.90 26.68
CA ASP A 407 14.07 16.59 25.38
C ASP A 407 15.38 16.36 24.65
N HIS A 408 16.51 16.50 25.36
CA HIS A 408 17.83 16.22 24.83
C HIS A 408 17.98 14.77 24.34
N LYS A 409 17.50 13.78 25.11
CA LYS A 409 17.54 12.37 24.69
C LYS A 409 16.66 12.11 23.48
N ARG A 410 15.48 12.74 23.42
CA ARG A 410 14.56 12.62 22.28
C ARG A 410 15.20 13.15 21.01
N ASN A 411 15.76 14.36 21.02
CA ASN A 411 16.35 14.98 19.84
C ASN A 411 17.48 14.12 19.24
N VAL A 412 18.35 13.53 20.08
CA VAL A 412 19.41 12.63 19.61
C VAL A 412 18.83 11.37 18.96
N LEU A 413 17.80 10.77 19.58
CA LEU A 413 17.14 9.58 19.04
C LEU A 413 16.40 9.88 17.72
N GLU A 414 15.79 11.06 17.57
CA GLU A 414 15.15 11.49 16.33
C GLU A 414 16.17 11.69 15.20
N SER A 415 17.31 12.35 15.47
CA SER A 415 18.40 12.45 14.49
C SER A 415 18.97 11.08 14.12
N THR A 416 19.05 10.16 15.08
CA THR A 416 19.49 8.78 14.85
C THR A 416 18.52 8.02 13.95
N LEU A 417 17.21 8.18 14.21
CA LEU A 417 16.15 7.61 13.39
C LEU A 417 16.20 8.13 11.95
N ASN A 418 16.43 9.43 11.77
CA ASN A 418 16.60 10.04 10.46
C ASN A 418 17.82 9.49 9.71
N TYR A 419 18.94 9.28 10.40
CA TYR A 419 20.13 8.64 9.83
C TYR A 419 19.86 7.19 9.41
N LEU A 420 19.22 6.38 10.27
CA LEU A 420 18.88 4.99 9.94
C LEU A 420 17.92 4.89 8.74
N ARG A 421 16.91 5.76 8.69
CA ARG A 421 15.94 5.80 7.58
C ARG A 421 16.61 6.22 6.27
N ASN A 422 17.63 7.06 6.32
CA ASN A 422 18.35 7.52 5.13
C ASN A 422 19.85 7.75 5.44
N PRO A 423 20.71 6.71 5.35
CA PRO A 423 22.11 6.76 5.83
C PRO A 423 23.03 7.50 4.85
N THR A 424 22.87 8.81 4.77
CA THR A 424 23.68 9.74 3.97
C THR A 424 24.75 10.41 4.84
N ALA A 425 25.79 10.96 4.19
CA ALA A 425 26.80 11.77 4.88
C ALA A 425 26.17 13.01 5.56
N ALA A 426 25.19 13.64 4.93
CA ALA A 426 24.47 14.78 5.50
C ALA A 426 23.71 14.41 6.78
N ASN A 427 23.01 13.28 6.78
CA ASN A 427 22.28 12.83 7.97
C ASN A 427 23.22 12.34 9.08
N LEU A 428 24.39 11.78 8.72
CA LEU A 428 25.43 11.45 9.68
C LEU A 428 25.98 12.72 10.35
N LEU A 429 26.32 13.75 9.57
CA LEU A 429 26.76 15.04 10.10
C LEU A 429 25.71 15.68 11.01
N LEU A 430 24.43 15.63 10.62
CA LEU A 430 23.34 16.13 11.46
C LEU A 430 23.25 15.38 12.80
N LEU A 431 23.43 14.05 12.79
CA LEU A 431 23.48 13.25 14.01
C LEU A 431 24.68 13.63 14.88
N GLU A 432 25.87 13.75 14.30
CA GLU A 432 27.09 14.17 15.01
C GLU A 432 26.95 15.57 15.63
N ASP A 433 26.37 16.52 14.90
CA ASP A 433 26.11 17.87 15.40
C ASP A 433 25.06 17.87 16.52
N THR A 434 24.03 17.02 16.40
CA THR A 434 23.04 16.81 17.46
C THR A 434 23.69 16.21 18.71
N GLN A 435 24.66 15.29 18.56
CA GLN A 435 25.42 14.73 19.68
C GLN A 435 26.32 15.77 20.34
N LYS A 436 27.05 16.59 19.55
CA LYS A 436 27.96 17.63 20.04
C LYS A 436 27.22 18.75 20.78
N SER A 437 26.09 19.20 20.24
CA SER A 437 25.26 20.24 20.83
C SER A 437 24.53 19.80 22.11
N ASN A 438 24.62 18.50 22.46
CA ASN A 438 23.97 17.93 23.63
C ASN A 438 24.97 17.68 24.77
N PRO A 439 25.05 18.57 25.78
CA PRO A 439 26.03 18.48 26.86
C PRO A 439 25.92 17.20 27.70
N LEU A 440 24.79 16.48 27.63
CA LEU A 440 24.58 15.20 28.31
C LEU A 440 25.21 14.02 27.57
N TYR A 441 25.45 14.17 26.26
CA TYR A 441 26.10 13.16 25.42
C TYR A 441 27.63 13.27 25.51
N THR A 442 28.15 14.48 25.70
CA THR A 442 29.59 14.78 25.85
C THR A 442 30.12 14.58 27.28
N LYS A 443 29.28 14.65 28.31
CA LYS A 443 29.70 14.39 29.70
C LYS A 443 29.72 12.88 30.00
N ARG A 444 30.93 12.36 30.33
CA ARG A 444 31.21 10.98 30.78
C ARG A 444 30.31 10.42 31.89
N ILE A 445 29.57 11.27 32.59
CA ILE A 445 28.79 10.96 33.80
C ILE A 445 27.56 10.06 33.53
N MET A 446 27.14 9.85 32.27
CA MET A 446 26.10 8.86 31.90
C MET A 446 26.59 7.72 30.98
N ILE A 447 27.90 7.62 30.71
CA ILE A 447 28.42 6.78 29.61
C ILE A 447 28.29 5.26 29.87
N TRP A 448 28.01 4.83 31.10
CA TRP A 448 27.81 3.40 31.39
C TRP A 448 26.35 3.13 31.78
N GLY A 449 25.54 2.73 30.80
CA GLY A 449 24.19 2.15 31.05
C GLY A 449 22.99 2.98 30.57
N SER A 450 23.17 4.14 29.95
CA SER A 450 22.04 4.85 29.34
C SER A 450 21.57 4.12 28.08
N LYS A 451 20.35 3.58 28.10
CA LYS A 451 19.71 2.92 26.93
C LYS A 451 19.74 3.80 25.67
N THR A 452 19.69 5.12 25.81
CA THR A 452 19.81 6.06 24.68
C THR A 452 21.19 5.98 24.02
N VAL A 453 22.27 5.87 24.79
CA VAL A 453 23.63 5.80 24.24
C VAL A 453 23.80 4.49 23.47
N ALA A 454 23.43 3.37 24.08
CA ALA A 454 23.49 2.05 23.45
C ALA A 454 22.73 2.00 22.10
N LEU A 455 21.51 2.55 22.04
CA LEU A 455 20.72 2.56 20.79
C LEU A 455 21.37 3.38 19.68
N VAL A 456 22.08 4.46 20.02
CA VAL A 456 22.74 5.33 19.04
C VAL A 456 24.05 4.70 18.57
N GLU A 457 24.81 4.07 19.47
CA GLU A 457 26.03 3.32 19.13
C GLU A 457 25.69 2.14 18.19
N ASP A 458 24.67 1.35 18.55
CA ASP A 458 24.15 0.28 17.69
C ASP A 458 23.75 0.82 16.30
N ALA A 459 23.19 2.03 16.24
CA ALA A 459 22.73 2.64 15.00
C ALA A 459 23.89 3.13 14.12
N LEU A 460 24.92 3.70 14.74
CA LEU A 460 26.14 4.12 14.04
C LEU A 460 26.92 2.91 13.51
N GLU A 461 27.07 1.85 14.31
CA GLU A 461 27.73 0.62 13.88
C GLU A 461 26.99 -0.04 12.71
N LEU A 462 25.66 -0.14 12.83
CA LEU A 462 24.82 -0.70 11.77
C LEU A 462 24.85 0.17 10.51
N GLY A 463 24.75 1.49 10.65
CA GLY A 463 24.82 2.43 9.52
C GLY A 463 26.15 2.35 8.77
N LYS A 464 27.26 2.22 9.50
CA LYS A 464 28.59 1.99 8.92
C LYS A 464 28.66 0.66 8.18
N SER A 465 28.21 -0.43 8.80
CA SER A 465 28.14 -1.75 8.16
C SER A 465 27.30 -1.73 6.87
N MET A 466 26.17 -1.04 6.88
CA MET A 466 25.31 -0.87 5.69
C MET A 466 26.00 -0.06 4.58
N GLN A 467 26.75 0.99 4.92
CA GLN A 467 27.55 1.75 3.95
C GLN A 467 28.69 0.92 3.36
N GLU A 468 29.42 0.17 4.19
CA GLU A 468 30.49 -0.73 3.74
C GLU A 468 29.94 -1.80 2.80
N GLN A 469 28.81 -2.43 3.13
CA GLN A 469 28.13 -3.36 2.23
C GLN A 469 27.72 -2.70 0.90
N LYS A 470 27.26 -1.44 0.91
CA LYS A 470 26.89 -0.69 -0.29
C LYS A 470 28.11 -0.38 -1.18
N ILE A 471 29.27 -0.11 -0.56
CA ILE A 471 30.54 0.08 -1.28
C ILE A 471 30.99 -1.25 -1.89
N MET A 472 30.91 -2.35 -1.13
CA MET A 472 31.27 -3.69 -1.61
C MET A 472 30.36 -4.15 -2.75
N SER A 473 29.04 -3.92 -2.64
CA SER A 473 28.10 -4.28 -3.72
C SER A 473 28.37 -3.49 -4.99
N ARG A 474 28.61 -2.17 -4.88
CA ARG A 474 29.01 -1.33 -6.02
C ARG A 474 30.30 -1.81 -6.68
N SER A 475 31.30 -2.20 -5.89
CA SER A 475 32.56 -2.75 -6.41
C SER A 475 32.32 -4.06 -7.17
N SER A 476 31.43 -4.92 -6.67
CA SER A 476 31.03 -6.17 -7.33
C SER A 476 30.27 -5.91 -8.64
N ASP A 477 29.35 -4.95 -8.65
CA ASP A 477 28.59 -4.58 -9.85
C ASP A 477 29.52 -4.00 -10.93
N ILE A 478 30.46 -3.13 -10.56
CA ILE A 478 31.49 -2.58 -11.46
C ILE A 478 32.37 -3.71 -12.01
N LYS A 479 32.80 -4.65 -11.18
CA LYS A 479 33.57 -5.83 -11.65
C LYS A 479 32.77 -6.66 -12.65
N THR A 480 31.48 -6.85 -12.40
CA THR A 480 30.58 -7.61 -13.28
C THR A 480 30.36 -6.89 -14.61
N GLN A 481 30.16 -5.56 -14.58
CA GLN A 481 30.06 -4.73 -15.78
C GLN A 481 31.38 -4.75 -16.58
N LEU A 482 32.52 -4.63 -15.92
CA LEU A 482 33.84 -4.73 -16.55
C LEU A 482 34.07 -6.10 -17.19
N GLN A 483 33.64 -7.19 -16.55
CA GLN A 483 33.74 -8.53 -17.14
C GLN A 483 32.82 -8.68 -18.36
N SER A 484 31.60 -8.17 -18.29
CA SER A 484 30.67 -8.16 -19.43
C SER A 484 31.23 -7.32 -20.59
N PHE A 485 31.81 -6.15 -20.31
CA PHE A 485 32.47 -5.31 -21.30
C PHE A 485 33.70 -5.97 -21.93
N LYS A 486 34.53 -6.66 -21.13
CA LYS A 486 35.66 -7.46 -21.66
C LYS A 486 35.20 -8.60 -22.57
N ARG A 487 34.06 -9.24 -22.28
CA ARG A 487 33.48 -10.26 -23.15
C ARG A 487 32.97 -9.66 -24.46
N PHE A 488 32.37 -8.47 -24.40
CA PHE A 488 31.93 -7.74 -25.58
C PHE A 488 33.11 -7.40 -26.50
N LEU A 489 34.19 -6.82 -25.96
CA LEU A 489 35.40 -6.50 -26.74
C LEU A 489 36.03 -7.74 -27.40
N LYS A 490 36.11 -8.87 -26.68
CA LYS A 490 36.61 -10.12 -27.26
C LYS A 490 35.73 -10.68 -28.38
N ALA A 491 34.41 -10.49 -28.30
CA ALA A 491 33.50 -10.91 -29.36
C ALA A 491 33.62 -10.00 -30.60
N ASP A 492 33.95 -8.72 -30.41
CA ASP A 492 34.17 -7.75 -31.50
C ASP A 492 35.52 -7.98 -32.22
N GLU A 493 36.58 -8.32 -31.47
CA GLU A 493 37.86 -8.77 -32.02
C GLU A 493 37.74 -10.07 -32.82
N GLN A 494 36.85 -10.99 -32.41
CA GLN A 494 36.59 -12.24 -33.16
C GLN A 494 35.75 -12.03 -34.42
N ASN A 495 34.98 -10.94 -34.51
CA ASN A 495 34.17 -10.61 -35.68
C ASN A 495 34.91 -9.75 -36.72
N THR A 496 36.09 -9.22 -36.40
CA THR A 496 36.85 -8.37 -37.32
C THR A 496 37.81 -9.13 -38.23
N ASP A 497 38.00 -10.45 -38.03
CA ASP A 497 38.95 -11.28 -38.79
C ASP A 497 38.34 -11.98 -40.03
N GLU A 498 37.04 -11.80 -40.31
CA GLU A 498 36.35 -12.39 -41.48
C GLU A 498 35.95 -11.34 -42.53
N THR A 499 36.81 -10.37 -42.84
CA THR A 499 36.60 -9.56 -44.06
C THR A 499 37.31 -10.22 -45.24
N PRO A 500 36.60 -10.79 -46.24
CA PRO A 500 37.26 -11.40 -47.39
C PRO A 500 37.88 -10.26 -48.20
N ARG A 501 39.21 -10.26 -48.33
CA ARG A 501 39.92 -9.44 -49.33
C ARG A 501 39.43 -9.86 -50.71
N LYS A 502 38.42 -9.17 -51.24
CA LYS A 502 38.03 -9.25 -52.65
C LYS A 502 39.18 -8.67 -53.47
N SER A 503 39.90 -9.55 -54.15
CA SER A 503 40.85 -9.19 -55.20
C SER A 503 40.10 -8.44 -56.31
N PHE A 504 40.38 -7.16 -56.46
CA PHE A 504 40.03 -6.42 -57.66
C PHE A 504 40.84 -7.01 -58.83
N LYS A 505 40.14 -7.62 -59.80
CA LYS A 505 40.66 -7.78 -61.15
C LYS A 505 40.20 -6.57 -61.95
N SER A 506 41.17 -5.87 -62.53
CA SER A 506 41.00 -4.79 -63.49
C SER A 506 40.61 -5.36 -64.85
N ASP A 507 39.54 -4.84 -65.43
CA ASP A 507 39.36 -4.69 -66.88
C ASP A 507 39.23 -3.19 -67.19
#